data_AF-A0A7W6HZ78-F1
#
_entry.id   AF-A0A7W6HZ78-F1
#
_cell.length_a   1.000
_cell.length_b   1.000
_cell.length_c   1.000
_cell.angle_alpha   90.00
_cell.angle_beta   90.00
_cell.angle_gamma   90.00
#
_symmetry.space_group_name_H-M   'P 1'
#
loop_
_entity.id
_entity.type
_entity.pdbx_description
1 polymer ?
#
loop_
_entity_poly.entity_id
_entity_poly.type
_entity_poly.pdbx_seq_one_letter_code
_entity_poly.pdbx_strand_id
1 'polypeptide(L)'
;MTIIHGILECPLLNLGSKSEGRRAILTDDEGKKYKLYRAGILPAGDPFFIPYDGMHIGVSGNAEEETGSFLVTSILLDDGTEVFPQPTEIPVGDPIELPLPHKSKKSLKKKNK
;
A
#
# COMPACT_ATOMS: atom_id res chain seq x y z
N MET A 1 5.18 2.32 18.35
CA MET A 1 4.09 3.07 17.70
C MET A 1 4.30 4.53 18.04
N THR A 2 4.61 5.32 17.04
CA THR A 2 4.89 6.75 17.14
C THR A 2 3.80 7.46 16.35
N ILE A 3 3.36 8.62 16.84
CA ILE A 3 2.40 9.47 16.13
C ILE A 3 3.13 10.76 15.79
N ILE A 4 3.14 11.11 14.51
CA ILE A 4 3.77 12.32 13.99
C ILE A 4 2.67 13.21 13.45
N HIS A 5 2.61 14.45 13.92
CA HIS A 5 1.64 15.44 13.45
C HIS A 5 2.34 16.36 12.47
N GLY A 6 1.73 16.53 11.30
CA GLY A 6 2.37 17.31 10.26
C GLY A 6 1.49 17.49 9.04
N ILE A 7 2.00 18.25 8.08
CA ILE A 7 1.34 18.49 6.81
C ILE A 7 1.65 17.32 5.89
N LEU A 8 0.61 16.63 5.42
CA LEU A 8 0.77 15.60 4.41
C LEU A 8 0.83 16.22 3.02
N GLU A 9 1.82 15.85 2.22
CA GLU A 9 1.96 16.22 0.82
C GLU A 9 2.13 14.95 -0.02
N CYS A 10 1.42 14.84 -1.14
CA CYS A 10 1.51 13.74 -2.09
C CYS A 10 1.97 14.22 -3.49
N PRO A 11 3.18 14.82 -3.61
CA PRO A 11 3.67 15.31 -4.88
C PRO A 11 3.73 14.19 -5.92
N LEU A 12 3.28 14.52 -7.14
CA LEU A 12 3.45 13.64 -8.29
C LEU A 12 4.92 13.64 -8.70
N LEU A 13 5.57 12.48 -8.58
CA LEU A 13 6.96 12.31 -9.00
C LEU A 13 7.03 11.69 -10.38
N ASN A 14 8.06 12.09 -11.13
CA ASN A 14 8.39 11.57 -12.46
C ASN A 14 7.24 11.69 -13.48
N LEU A 15 6.60 12.87 -13.53
CA LEU A 15 5.61 13.22 -14.55
C LEU A 15 6.16 12.88 -15.95
N GLY A 16 5.50 11.95 -16.67
CA GLY A 16 5.90 11.51 -18.00
C GLY A 16 6.84 10.29 -18.06
N SER A 17 7.01 9.54 -16.97
CA SER A 17 7.87 8.34 -16.92
C SER A 17 7.10 7.08 -16.52
N LYS A 18 7.60 5.89 -16.89
CA LYS A 18 6.97 4.61 -16.50
C LYS A 18 6.98 4.34 -15.00
N SER A 19 7.75 5.13 -14.25
CA SER A 19 7.81 5.16 -12.79
C SER A 19 7.11 6.40 -12.22
N GLU A 20 6.20 7.01 -12.99
CA GLU A 20 5.31 8.05 -12.50
C GLU A 20 4.50 7.50 -11.32
N GLY A 21 4.51 8.24 -10.21
CA GLY A 21 3.86 7.81 -9.00
C GLY A 21 3.77 8.93 -7.99
N ARG A 22 2.67 8.94 -7.22
CA ARG A 22 2.54 9.83 -6.07
C ARG A 22 3.24 9.22 -4.87
N ARG A 23 4.08 10.00 -4.20
CA ARG A 23 4.65 9.60 -2.92
C ARG A 23 4.09 10.48 -1.83
N ALA A 24 3.57 9.85 -0.77
CA ALA A 24 3.15 10.55 0.42
C ALA A 24 4.37 10.94 1.27
N ILE A 25 4.46 12.21 1.61
CA ILE A 25 5.51 12.82 2.42
C ILE A 25 4.81 13.58 3.54
N LEU A 26 5.16 13.29 4.78
CA LEU A 26 4.70 14.04 5.93
C LEU A 26 5.78 15.02 6.35
N THR A 27 5.45 16.30 6.40
CA THR A 27 6.31 17.34 6.95
C THR A 27 5.86 17.63 8.37
N ASP A 28 6.65 17.23 9.36
CA ASP A 28 6.40 17.51 10.78
C ASP A 28 6.51 19.01 11.09
N ASP A 29 6.03 19.45 12.26
CA ASP A 29 6.10 20.84 12.72
C ASP A 29 7.56 21.35 12.84
N GLU A 30 8.52 20.45 13.13
CA GLU A 30 9.95 20.76 13.10
C GLU A 30 10.52 20.94 11.66
N GLY A 31 9.71 20.73 10.62
CA GLY A 31 10.12 20.77 9.22
C GLY A 31 10.82 19.49 8.73
N LYS A 32 10.83 18.43 9.54
CA LYS A 32 11.41 17.13 9.17
C LYS A 32 10.44 16.38 8.27
N LYS A 33 10.96 15.89 7.13
CA LYS A 33 10.18 15.19 6.11
C LYS A 33 10.31 13.68 6.25
N TYR A 34 9.17 12.99 6.34
CA TYR A 34 9.07 11.55 6.45
C TYR A 34 8.38 10.97 5.22
N LYS A 35 8.97 9.95 4.61
CA LYS A 35 8.35 9.25 3.47
C LYS A 35 7.34 8.26 4.00
N LEU A 36 6.06 8.53 3.81
CA LEU A 36 5.01 7.64 4.26
C LEU A 36 4.87 6.45 3.31
N TYR A 37 4.77 5.26 3.90
CA TYR A 37 4.43 4.05 3.18
C TYR A 37 3.50 3.19 4.03
N ARG A 38 2.74 2.31 3.39
CA ARG A 38 1.87 1.34 4.06
C ARG A 38 2.42 -0.06 3.83
N ALA A 39 2.17 -0.96 4.78
CA ALA A 39 2.49 -2.38 4.59
C ALA A 39 1.54 -2.99 3.54
N GLY A 40 2.12 -3.57 2.48
CA GLY A 40 1.38 -4.23 1.40
C GLY A 40 1.98 -3.98 0.02
N ILE A 41 1.49 -4.70 -0.99
CA ILE A 41 1.79 -4.40 -2.40
C ILE A 41 0.75 -3.39 -2.86
N LEU A 42 1.08 -2.11 -2.79
CA LEU A 42 0.19 -1.03 -3.19
C LEU A 42 0.60 -0.48 -4.57
N PRO A 43 -0.38 -0.07 -5.40
CA PRO A 43 -0.10 0.51 -6.70
C PRO A 43 0.73 1.79 -6.57
N ALA A 44 1.50 2.12 -7.61
CA ALA A 44 2.27 3.37 -7.67
C ALA A 44 1.30 4.57 -7.53
N GLY A 45 1.43 5.32 -6.43
CA GLY A 45 0.46 6.35 -6.06
C GLY A 45 -0.65 5.80 -5.18
N ASP A 46 -0.36 5.67 -3.89
CA ASP A 46 -1.29 5.13 -2.92
C ASP A 46 -2.53 6.05 -2.79
N PRO A 47 -3.73 5.59 -3.18
CA PRO A 47 -4.94 6.43 -3.18
C PRO A 47 -5.38 6.81 -1.76
N PHE A 48 -4.84 6.13 -0.74
CA PHE A 48 -5.15 6.41 0.66
C PHE A 48 -4.71 7.79 1.13
N PHE A 49 -3.59 8.29 0.61
CA PHE A 49 -3.02 9.59 1.03
C PHE A 49 -3.54 10.76 0.20
N ILE A 50 -4.04 10.51 -1.01
CA ILE A 50 -4.56 11.54 -1.93
C ILE A 50 -5.63 12.45 -1.31
N PRO A 51 -6.65 11.95 -0.59
CA PRO A 51 -7.68 12.83 -0.01
C PRO A 51 -7.16 13.71 1.12
N TYR A 52 -6.00 13.40 1.69
CA TYR A 52 -5.40 14.14 2.80
C TYR A 52 -4.25 15.06 2.34
N ASP A 53 -4.03 15.18 1.04
CA ASP A 53 -3.01 16.05 0.46
C ASP A 53 -3.22 17.51 0.88
N GLY A 54 -2.18 18.14 1.41
CA GLY A 54 -2.21 19.50 1.96
C GLY A 54 -2.92 19.63 3.32
N MET A 55 -3.35 18.52 3.94
CA MET A 55 -4.01 18.56 5.24
C MET A 55 -3.02 18.35 6.39
N HIS A 56 -3.27 19.03 7.51
CA HIS A 56 -2.57 18.76 8.77
C HIS A 56 -3.20 17.54 9.43
N ILE A 57 -2.46 16.44 9.47
CA ILE A 57 -2.92 15.16 10.00
C ILE A 57 -1.88 14.57 10.95
N GLY A 58 -2.34 13.82 11.95
CA GLY A 58 -1.52 12.89 12.70
C GLY A 58 -1.36 11.59 11.93
N VAL A 59 -0.17 11.04 11.88
CA VAL A 59 0.09 9.75 11.25
C VAL A 59 0.68 8.84 12.31
N SER A 60 -0.05 7.78 12.64
CA SER A 60 0.36 6.77 13.60
C SER A 60 1.04 5.62 12.88
N GLY A 61 2.13 5.13 13.45
CA GLY A 61 2.94 4.13 12.76
C GLY A 61 4.25 3.79 13.42
N ASN A 62 5.19 3.28 12.62
CA ASN A 62 6.58 3.11 13.00
C ASN A 62 7.46 3.99 12.12
N ALA A 63 8.21 4.89 12.74
CA ALA A 63 9.23 5.68 12.06
C ALA A 63 10.51 4.85 11.88
N GLU A 64 10.98 4.72 10.65
CA GLU A 64 12.31 4.21 10.33
C GLU A 64 13.25 5.38 10.09
N GLU A 65 13.87 5.85 11.17
CA GLU A 65 14.82 6.98 11.13
C GLU A 65 16.05 6.67 10.25
N GLU A 66 16.40 5.39 10.11
CA GLU A 66 17.53 4.91 9.31
C GLU A 66 17.37 5.19 7.81
N THR A 67 16.13 5.16 7.31
CA THR A 67 15.82 5.35 5.88
C THR A 67 15.03 6.64 5.62
N GLY A 68 14.56 7.31 6.68
CA GLY A 68 13.62 8.41 6.60
C GLY A 68 12.23 7.98 6.11
N SER A 69 11.89 6.70 6.30
CA SER A 69 10.61 6.12 5.90
C SER A 69 9.72 5.97 7.14
N PHE A 70 8.41 6.03 6.95
CA PHE A 70 7.46 5.91 8.04
C PHE A 70 6.34 4.97 7.63
N LEU A 71 6.25 3.84 8.33
CA LEU A 71 5.21 2.84 8.12
C LEU A 71 3.92 3.32 8.78
N VAL A 72 2.96 3.73 7.96
CA VAL A 72 1.64 4.20 8.41
C VAL A 72 0.76 3.01 8.77
N THR A 73 0.29 3.00 10.02
CA THR A 73 -0.71 2.05 10.53
C THR A 73 -2.09 2.67 10.68
N SER A 74 -2.18 3.99 10.92
CA SER A 74 -3.43 4.77 10.87
C SER A 74 -3.16 6.26 10.64
N ILE A 75 -4.16 6.98 10.15
CA ILE A 75 -4.18 8.45 10.07
C ILE A 75 -5.15 8.97 11.13
N LEU A 76 -4.71 9.92 11.94
CA LEU A 76 -5.53 10.68 12.87
C LEU A 76 -5.82 12.06 12.27
N LEU A 77 -7.08 12.33 11.98
CA LEU A 77 -7.52 13.63 11.48
C LEU A 77 -7.65 14.62 12.64
N ASP A 78 -7.63 15.92 12.32
CA ASP A 78 -7.79 17.01 13.31
C ASP A 78 -9.14 16.94 14.04
N ASP A 79 -10.18 16.41 13.39
CA ASP A 79 -11.50 16.14 13.97
C ASP A 79 -11.49 14.99 15.01
N GLY A 80 -10.34 14.36 15.25
CA GLY A 80 -10.18 13.19 16.12
C GLY A 80 -10.57 11.86 15.46
N THR A 81 -10.92 11.90 14.17
CA THR A 81 -11.27 10.69 13.41
C THR A 81 -10.00 9.89 13.06
N GLU A 82 -9.93 8.65 13.53
CA GLU A 82 -8.88 7.70 13.13
C GLU A 82 -9.30 6.91 11.89
N VAL A 83 -8.58 7.13 10.80
CA VAL A 83 -8.73 6.44 9.53
C VAL A 83 -7.70 5.32 9.47
N PHE A 84 -8.20 4.09 9.54
CA PHE A 84 -7.36 2.93 9.35
C PHE A 84 -7.22 2.63 7.86
N PRO A 85 -5.99 2.36 7.37
CA PRO A 85 -5.78 1.79 6.07
C PRO A 85 -6.53 0.46 6.01
N GLN A 86 -7.63 0.44 5.25
CA GLN A 86 -8.31 -0.82 4.96
C GLN A 86 -7.26 -1.74 4.33
N PRO A 87 -7.08 -2.99 4.81
CA PRO A 87 -6.34 -3.97 4.05
C PRO A 87 -7.01 -3.98 2.68
N THR A 88 -6.22 -3.86 1.61
CA THR A 88 -6.76 -4.18 0.30
C THR A 88 -7.20 -5.63 0.43
N GLU A 89 -8.49 -5.84 0.69
CA GLU A 89 -9.15 -7.06 0.33
C GLU A 89 -8.94 -7.10 -1.18
N ILE A 90 -7.83 -7.73 -1.59
CA ILE A 90 -7.79 -8.41 -2.87
C ILE A 90 -9.15 -9.08 -2.88
N PRO A 91 -10.06 -8.78 -3.82
CA PRO A 91 -11.24 -9.59 -3.90
C PRO A 91 -10.67 -10.99 -3.91
N VAL A 92 -10.97 -11.77 -2.88
CA VAL A 92 -11.03 -13.21 -3.01
C VAL A 92 -12.11 -13.36 -4.05
N GLY A 93 -11.74 -13.12 -5.32
CA GLY A 93 -12.43 -13.68 -6.45
C GLY A 93 -12.52 -15.12 -6.06
N ASP A 94 -13.76 -15.60 -6.06
CA ASP A 94 -14.16 -16.97 -5.82
C ASP A 94 -12.97 -17.89 -6.07
N PRO A 95 -12.62 -18.77 -5.11
CA PRO A 95 -11.43 -19.60 -5.21
C PRO A 95 -11.38 -20.11 -6.64
N ILE A 96 -10.44 -19.57 -7.43
CA ILE A 96 -10.28 -20.00 -8.80
C ILE A 96 -9.91 -21.46 -8.61
N GLU A 97 -10.89 -22.32 -8.87
CA GLU A 97 -10.72 -23.74 -8.96
C GLU A 97 -9.65 -23.89 -10.04
N LEU A 98 -8.39 -23.98 -9.61
CA LEU A 98 -7.30 -24.40 -10.45
C LEU A 98 -7.83 -25.66 -11.13
N PRO A 99 -7.96 -25.70 -12.46
CA PRO A 99 -8.40 -26.92 -13.11
C PRO A 99 -7.43 -27.99 -12.64
N LEU A 100 -7.97 -28.96 -11.88
CA LEU A 100 -7.25 -30.09 -11.34
C LEU A 100 -6.28 -30.59 -12.41
N PRO A 101 -5.02 -30.92 -12.08
CA PRO A 101 -4.10 -31.46 -13.06
C PRO A 101 -4.79 -32.68 -13.67
N HIS A 102 -5.20 -32.55 -14.94
CA HIS A 102 -5.84 -33.63 -15.66
C HIS A 102 -4.88 -34.79 -15.59
N LYS A 103 -5.20 -35.77 -14.75
CA LYS A 103 -4.51 -37.06 -14.71
C LYS A 103 -4.50 -37.54 -16.14
N SER A 104 -3.32 -37.51 -16.74
CA SER A 104 -3.10 -38.10 -18.05
C SER A 104 -3.44 -39.58 -17.92
N LYS A 105 -4.65 -39.95 -18.32
CA LYS A 105 -5.02 -41.34 -18.54
C LYS A 105 -4.16 -41.82 -19.70
N LYS A 106 -2.97 -42.35 -19.40
CA LYS A 106 -2.28 -43.27 -20.29
C LYS A 106 -3.18 -44.50 -20.40
N SER A 107 -4.04 -44.50 -21.42
CA SER A 107 -4.71 -45.71 -21.88
C SER A 107 -3.63 -46.71 -22.28
N LEU A 108 -3.50 -47.75 -21.46
CA LEU A 108 -2.78 -48.96 -21.78
C LEU A 108 -3.46 -49.60 -23.00
N LYS A 109 -2.96 -49.29 -24.21
CA LYS A 109 -3.42 -49.93 -25.44
C LYS A 109 -2.71 -51.28 -25.56
N LYS A 110 -3.36 -52.30 -25.02
CA LYS A 110 -3.15 -53.70 -25.38
C LYS A 110 -3.31 -53.82 -26.90
N LYS A 111 -2.27 -54.26 -27.61
CA LYS A 111 -2.41 -54.78 -28.97
C LYS A 111 -1.66 -56.10 -29.03
N ASN A 112 -2.45 -57.17 -29.14
CA ASN A 112 -1.99 -58.49 -29.53
C ASN A 112 -1.24 -58.42 -30.87
N LYS A 113 -0.15 -59.14 -30.98
CA LYS A 113 0.07 -60.08 -32.07
C LYS A 113 0.94 -61.22 -31.59
#